data_AF-A0A7W1YPS3-F1
#
_entry.id   AF-A0A7W1YPS3-F1
#
_cell.length_a   1.000
_cell.length_b   1.000
_cell.length_c   1.000
_cell.angle_alpha   90.00
_cell.angle_beta   90.00
_cell.angle_gamma   90.00
#
_symmetry.space_group_name_H-M   'P 1'
#
loop_
_entity.id
_entity.type
_entity.pdbx_description
1 polymer ?
#
loop_
_entity_poly.entity_id
_entity_poly.type
_entity_poly.pdbx_seq_one_letter_code
_entity_poly.pdbx_strand_id
1 'polypeptide(L)' 'MQPKTPKLLEDSRDATAFIEAVAVAAEGYTPNRKAEFLLSNSVDAEDYARAVEEVRRMGLAPAAIPHYKPAV' A
#
# COMPACT_ATOMS: atom_id res chain seq x y z
N MET A 1 -14.86 52.50 26.74
CA MET A 1 -15.45 51.16 26.50
C MET A 1 -14.51 50.43 25.56
N GLN A 2 -13.64 49.57 26.08
CA GLN A 2 -12.67 48.82 25.26
C GLN A 2 -13.23 47.42 24.97
N PRO A 3 -13.11 46.88 23.73
CA PRO A 3 -13.58 45.53 23.43
C PRO A 3 -12.68 44.49 24.10
N LYS A 4 -13.28 43.60 24.90
CA LYS A 4 -12.62 42.44 25.54
C LYS A 4 -12.27 41.42 24.46
N THR A 5 -10.98 41.30 24.16
CA THR A 5 -10.40 40.17 23.41
C THR A 5 -10.59 38.88 24.21
N PRO A 6 -11.18 37.80 23.64
CA PRO A 6 -11.11 36.49 24.26
C PRO A 6 -9.71 35.91 24.10
N LYS A 7 -9.19 35.41 25.22
CA LYS A 7 -7.83 34.91 25.44
C LYS A 7 -7.61 33.60 24.69
N LEU A 8 -6.43 33.50 24.09
CA LEU A 8 -5.81 32.28 23.57
C LEU A 8 -5.84 31.21 24.67
N LEU A 9 -6.59 30.13 24.46
CA LEU A 9 -6.50 28.93 25.30
C LEU A 9 -5.37 28.07 24.73
N GLU A 10 -4.18 28.26 25.30
CA GLU A 10 -3.05 27.37 25.15
C GLU A 10 -3.32 26.11 25.98
N ASP A 11 -3.74 25.02 25.34
CA ASP A 11 -3.77 23.68 25.94
C ASP A 11 -2.74 22.81 25.23
N SER A 12 -1.47 23.04 25.58
CA SER A 12 -0.37 22.15 25.26
C SER A 12 -0.38 21.01 26.27
N ARG A 13 -0.75 19.80 25.84
CA ARG A 13 -0.21 18.51 26.31
C ARG A 13 -0.74 17.36 25.43
N ASP A 14 0.19 16.76 24.71
CA ASP A 14 0.16 15.45 24.04
C ASP A 14 -0.75 15.24 22.82
N ALA A 15 -0.23 15.64 21.67
CA ALA A 15 -0.38 14.86 20.44
C ALA A 15 0.90 14.91 19.58
N THR A 16 2.08 14.88 20.21
CA THR A 16 3.33 14.59 19.49
C THR A 16 3.52 13.08 19.42
N ALA A 17 2.70 12.41 18.61
CA ALA A 17 2.85 11.05 18.07
C ALA A 17 1.58 10.86 17.21
N PHE A 18 1.55 11.15 15.92
CA PHE A 18 2.32 10.55 14.84
C PHE A 18 2.31 11.54 13.67
N ILE A 19 3.11 12.59 13.76
CA ILE A 19 3.59 13.18 12.51
C ILE A 19 4.86 12.39 12.21
N GLU A 20 4.81 11.62 11.11
CA GLU A 20 5.95 11.25 10.25
C GLU A 20 6.36 9.75 10.18
N ALA A 21 6.27 9.24 8.92
CA ALA A 21 6.74 7.96 8.36
C ALA A 21 5.93 6.71 8.75
N VAL A 22 5.10 6.08 7.91
CA VAL A 22 5.35 5.37 6.63
C VAL A 22 3.95 4.93 6.12
N ALA A 23 3.39 5.20 4.95
CA ALA A 23 3.93 5.34 3.61
C ALA A 23 2.99 6.21 2.77
N VAL A 24 3.38 7.46 2.53
CA VAL A 24 3.21 8.03 1.19
C VAL A 24 4.26 7.33 0.32
N ALA A 25 4.03 6.06 -0.03
CA ALA A 25 4.85 5.35 -1.01
C ALA A 25 4.27 5.62 -2.40
N ALA A 26 4.37 6.90 -2.80
CA ALA A 26 4.20 7.40 -4.16
C ALA A 26 2.86 7.05 -4.82
N GLU A 27 2.69 7.46 -6.07
CA GLU A 27 1.78 6.81 -7.02
C GLU A 27 2.31 5.38 -7.33
N GLY A 28 2.53 4.58 -6.27
CA GLY A 28 3.29 3.34 -6.24
C GLY A 28 2.40 2.16 -5.93
N TYR A 29 2.60 1.08 -6.69
CA TYR A 29 1.75 -0.11 -6.73
C TYR A 29 1.49 -0.71 -5.34
N THR A 30 0.21 -0.85 -4.97
CA THR A 30 -0.20 -1.62 -3.78
C THR A 30 0.32 -3.05 -3.88
N PRO A 31 0.50 -3.77 -2.75
CA PRO A 31 0.93 -5.17 -2.78
C PRO A 31 0.07 -6.04 -3.71
N ASN A 32 -1.25 -5.84 -3.72
CA ASN A 32 -2.17 -6.51 -4.64
C ASN A 32 -1.91 -6.15 -6.10
N ARG A 33 -1.66 -4.87 -6.41
CA ARG A 33 -1.37 -4.43 -7.79
C ARG A 33 -0.01 -4.93 -8.27
N LYS A 34 0.99 -5.00 -7.39
CA LYS A 34 2.29 -5.63 -7.70
C LYS A 34 2.12 -7.12 -8.01
N ALA A 35 1.33 -7.82 -7.20
CA ALA A 35 1.07 -9.23 -7.41
C ALA A 35 0.25 -9.50 -8.69
N GLU A 36 -0.76 -8.68 -8.98
CA GLU A 36 -1.48 -8.72 -10.27
C GLU A 36 -0.53 -8.51 -11.46
N PHE A 37 0.40 -7.56 -11.34
CA PHE A 37 1.39 -7.30 -12.38
C PHE A 37 2.31 -8.50 -12.60
N LEU A 38 2.86 -9.09 -11.53
CA LEU A 38 3.73 -10.26 -11.62
C LEU A 38 3.02 -11.43 -12.32
N LEU A 39 1.77 -11.70 -11.94
CA LEU A 39 1.00 -12.81 -12.48
C LEU A 39 0.55 -12.58 -13.93
N SER A 40 0.12 -11.35 -14.26
CA SER A 40 -0.42 -11.03 -15.59
C SER A 40 0.66 -10.85 -16.66
N ASN A 41 1.91 -10.59 -16.26
CA ASN A 41 3.03 -10.41 -17.19
C ASN A 41 3.90 -11.67 -17.34
N SER A 42 3.47 -12.81 -16.79
CA SER A 42 4.24 -14.04 -16.93
C SER A 42 4.27 -14.51 -18.40
N VAL A 43 5.46 -14.86 -18.88
CA VAL A 43 5.68 -15.18 -20.31
C VAL A 43 5.23 -16.61 -20.65
N ASP A 44 5.48 -17.55 -19.76
CA ASP A 44 5.17 -18.96 -19.89
C ASP A 44 4.74 -19.59 -18.56
N ALA A 45 4.35 -20.85 -18.57
CA ALA A 45 3.91 -21.56 -17.37
C ALA A 45 4.98 -21.64 -16.25
N GLU A 46 6.27 -21.70 -16.60
CA GLU A 46 7.36 -21.75 -15.61
C GLU A 46 7.55 -20.39 -14.93
N ASP A 47 7.53 -19.30 -15.70
CA ASP A 47 7.55 -17.94 -15.21
C ASP A 47 6.32 -17.64 -14.34
N TYR A 48 5.15 -18.14 -14.75
CA TYR A 48 3.92 -18.02 -13.95
C TYR A 48 4.03 -18.76 -12.61
N ALA A 49 4.62 -19.96 -12.60
CA ALA A 49 4.86 -20.69 -11.35
C ALA A 49 5.79 -19.90 -10.40
N ARG A 50 6.84 -19.27 -10.94
CA ARG A 50 7.73 -18.39 -10.16
C ARG A 50 7.02 -17.16 -9.64
N ALA A 51 6.17 -16.52 -10.45
CA ALA A 51 5.34 -15.39 -10.04
C ALA A 51 4.38 -15.77 -8.91
N VAL A 52 3.75 -16.94 -8.98
CA VAL A 52 2.87 -17.48 -7.93
C VAL A 52 3.61 -17.65 -6.60
N GLU A 53 4.82 -18.20 -6.62
CA GLU A 53 5.65 -18.34 -5.41
C GLU A 53 6.02 -16.99 -4.81
N GLU A 54 6.35 -16.00 -5.65
CA GLU A 54 6.66 -14.66 -5.18
C GLU A 54 5.44 -13.99 -4.53
N VAL A 55 4.25 -14.13 -5.13
CA VAL A 55 3.00 -13.63 -4.54
C VAL A 55 2.69 -14.30 -3.20
N ARG A 56 2.98 -15.60 -3.06
CA ARG A 56 2.86 -16.32 -1.78
C ARG A 56 3.85 -15.82 -0.74
N ARG A 57 5.11 -15.54 -1.12
CA ARG A 57 6.13 -14.95 -0.23
C ARG A 57 5.74 -13.55 0.23
N MET A 58 4.99 -12.81 -0.58
CA MET A 58 4.40 -11.53 -0.20
C MET A 58 3.22 -11.67 0.79
N GLY A 59 2.81 -12.89 1.15
CA GLY A 59 1.69 -13.15 2.05
C GLY A 59 0.32 -13.00 1.39
N LEU A 60 0.26 -12.97 0.06
CA LEU A 60 -0.97 -12.81 -0.70
C LEU A 60 -1.41 -14.16 -1.28
N ALA A 61 -2.72 -14.35 -1.42
CA ALA A 61 -3.29 -15.52 -2.08
C ALA A 61 -3.37 -15.27 -3.60
N PRO A 62 -2.58 -15.97 -4.45
CA PRO A 62 -2.58 -15.72 -5.89
C PRO A 62 -3.95 -15.93 -6.54
N ALA A 63 -4.74 -16.88 -6.03
CA ALA A 63 -6.08 -17.16 -6.49
C ALA A 63 -7.11 -16.06 -6.17
N ALA A 64 -6.81 -15.18 -5.21
CA ALA A 64 -7.66 -14.05 -4.85
C ALA A 64 -7.34 -12.78 -5.65
N ILE A 65 -6.32 -12.82 -6.50
CA ILE A 65 -5.87 -11.69 -7.31
C ILE A 65 -6.42 -11.86 -8.73
N PRO A 66 -7.17 -10.90 -9.29
CA PRO A 66 -7.54 -10.94 -10.70
C PRO A 66 -6.29 -10.84 -11.58
N HIS A 67 -6.07 -11.79 -12.47
CA HIS A 67 -4.94 -11.79 -13.42
C HIS A 67 -5.21 -12.72 -14.61
N TYR A 68 -4.43 -12.55 -15.68
CA TYR A 68 -4.42 -13.45 -16.82
C TYR A 68 -3.32 -14.51 -16.66
N LYS A 69 -3.61 -15.74 -17.06
CA LYS A 69 -2.59 -16.80 -17.15
C LYS A 69 -1.98 -16.80 -18.56
N PRO A 70 -0.69 -17.13 -18.71
CA PRO A 70 -0.10 -17.32 -20.03
C PRO A 70 -0.84 -18.42 -20.79
N ALA A 71 -0.99 -18.24 -22.10
CA ALA A 71 -1.72 -19.15 -22.98
C ALA A 71 -0.89 -20.37 -23.43
N VAL A 72 0.39 -20.42 -23.06
CA VAL A 72 1.39 -21.38 -23.54
C VAL A 72 2.18 -22.02 -22.40
#